data_AF-A0A4V6NL82-F1
#
_entry.id   AF-A0A4V6NL82-F1
#
_cell.length_a   1.000
_cell.length_b   1.000
_cell.length_c   1.000
_cell.angle_alpha   90.00
_cell.angle_beta   90.00
_cell.angle_gamma   90.00
#
_symmetry.space_group_name_H-M   'P 1'
#
loop_
_entity.id
_entity.type
_entity.pdbx_description
1 polymer ?
#
loop_
_entity_poly.entity_id
_entity_poly.type
_entity_poly.pdbx_seq_one_letter_code
_entity_poly.pdbx_strand_id
1 'polypeptide(L)' 'MNDERERRIKARAFELWQQEGSPDGRTLGHWLQAEREIQEEEAEAASRDQAGVVGLAAAANPTH' A
#
# COMPACT_ATOMS: atom_id res chain seq x y z
N MET A 1 12.75 8.43 -6.14
CA MET A 1 11.32 8.04 -6.14
C MET A 1 11.13 6.58 -5.71
N ASN A 2 12.08 5.68 -6.02
CA ASN A 2 12.09 4.33 -5.44
C ASN A 2 12.47 4.36 -3.93
N ASP A 3 13.23 5.38 -3.52
CA ASP A 3 13.72 5.55 -2.16
C ASP A 3 12.60 5.64 -1.12
N GLU A 4 11.47 6.28 -1.45
CA GLU A 4 10.34 6.40 -0.52
C GLU A 4 9.59 5.07 -0.39
N ARG A 5 9.42 4.36 -1.50
CA ARG A 5 8.85 3.01 -1.51
C ARG A 5 9.71 2.05 -0.68
N GLU A 6 11.02 2.01 -0.92
CA GLU A 6 11.95 1.19 -0.14
C GLU A 6 11.95 1.53 1.34
N ARG A 7 11.86 2.82 1.71
CA ARG A 7 11.72 3.23 3.11
C ARG A 7 10.45 2.69 3.75
N ARG A 8 9.31 2.76 3.06
CA ARG A 8 8.03 2.23 3.56
C ARG A 8 8.09 0.72 3.75
N ILE A 9 8.64 0.00 2.77
CA ILE A 9 8.84 -1.45 2.85
C ILE A 9 9.72 -1.80 4.04
N LYS A 10 10.85 -1.09 4.21
CA LYS A 10 11.77 -1.32 5.32
C LYS A 10 11.14 -1.03 6.69
N ALA A 11 10.38 0.06 6.81
CA ALA A 11 9.67 0.40 8.03
C ALA A 11 8.62 -0.66 8.37
N ARG A 12 7.82 -1.10 7.38
CA ARG A 12 6.78 -2.10 7.56
C ARG A 12 7.35 -3.48 7.90
N ALA A 13 8.41 -3.89 7.22
CA ALA A 13 9.12 -5.13 7.52
C ALA A 13 9.70 -5.14 8.94
N PHE A 14 10.26 -4.00 9.38
CA PHE A 14 10.82 -3.85 10.72
C PHE A 14 9.74 -3.84 11.82
N GLU A 15 8.58 -3.26 11.53
CA GLU A 15 7.43 -3.26 12.43
C GLU A 15 6.86 -4.68 12.61
N LEU A 16 6.66 -5.42 11.52
CA LEU A 16 6.23 -6.82 11.56
C LEU A 16 7.24 -7.69 12.32
N TRP A 17 8.54 -7.50 12.07
CA TRP A 17 9.60 -8.23 12.77
C TRP A 17 9.65 -7.94 14.28
N GLN A 18 9.42 -6.68 14.69
CA GLN A 18 9.30 -6.33 16.10
C GLN A 18 8.04 -6.92 16.75
N GLN A 19 6.91 -6.93 16.03
CA GLN A 19 5.66 -7.52 16.52
C GLN A 19 5.76 -9.05 16.72
N GLU A 20 6.50 -9.75 15.85
CA GLU A 20 6.76 -11.19 15.99
C GLU A 20 7.80 -11.53 17.09
N GLY A 21 8.44 -10.53 17.71
CA GLY A 21 9.40 -10.76 18.79
C GLY A 21 10.79 -11.15 18.30
N SER A 22 11.19 -10.66 17.12
CA SER A 22 12.51 -10.87 16.53
C SER A 22 12.88 -12.34 16.24
N PRO A 23 12.08 -13.06 15.42
CA PRO A 23 12.44 -14.41 15.00
C PRO A 23 13.69 -14.38 14.09
N ASP A 24 14.78 -14.99 14.57
CA ASP A 24 15.99 -15.20 13.78
C ASP A 24 15.68 -16.02 12.51
N GLY A 25 16.13 -15.51 11.37
CA GLY A 25 15.99 -16.19 10.06
C GLY A 25 14.68 -15.93 9.30
N ARG A 26 13.72 -15.18 9.85
CA ARG A 26 12.48 -14.80 9.12
C ARG A 26 12.48 -13.40 8.53
N THR A 27 13.58 -12.64 8.67
CA THR A 27 13.67 -11.25 8.19
C THR A 27 13.33 -11.10 6.70
N LEU A 28 13.77 -12.04 5.85
CA LEU A 28 13.49 -11.99 4.41
C LEU A 28 11.99 -12.21 4.10
N GLY A 29 11.32 -13.09 4.84
CA GLY A 29 9.88 -13.32 4.69
C GLY A 29 9.06 -12.08 5.04
N HIS A 30 9.41 -11.42 6.14
CA HIS A 30 8.79 -10.15 6.54
C HIS A 30 9.04 -9.04 5.52
N TRP A 31 10.24 -9.01 4.92
CA TRP A 31 10.59 -8.02 3.91
C TRP A 31 9.78 -8.21 2.62
N LEU A 32 9.64 -9.45 2.16
CA LEU A 32 8.81 -9.80 0.99
C LEU A 32 7.31 -9.52 1.26
N GLN A 33 6.83 -9.79 2.47
CA GLN A 33 5.46 -9.50 2.85
C GLN A 33 5.19 -7.98 2.84
N ALA A 34 6.07 -7.20 3.46
CA ALA A 34 5.99 -5.74 3.45
C ALA A 34 6.09 -5.17 2.03
N GLU A 35 6.95 -5.73 1.17
CA GLU A 35 7.05 -5.29 -0.22
C GLU A 35 5.74 -5.45 -0.97
N ARG A 36 5.07 -6.60 -0.80
CA ARG A 36 3.77 -6.87 -1.41
C ARG A 36 2.68 -5.94 -0.89
N GLU A 37 2.57 -5.75 0.42
CA GLU A 37 1.60 -4.82 1.02
C GLU A 37 1.76 -3.40 0.46
N ILE A 38 2.98 -2.88 0.41
CA ILE A 38 3.23 -1.53 -0.11
C ILE A 38 2.98 -1.44 -1.62
N GLN A 39 3.34 -2.48 -2.39
CA GLN A 39 3.08 -2.49 -3.83
C GLN A 39 1.59 -2.50 -4.15
N GLU A 40 0.81 -3.30 -3.40
CA GLU A 40 -0.65 -3.35 -3.51
C GLU A 40 -1.27 -2.01 -3.08
N GLU A 41 -0.81 -1.40 -1.97
CA GLU A 41 -1.28 -0.08 -1.51
C GLU A 41 -0.96 1.04 -2.51
N GLU A 42 0.22 1.05 -3.13
CA GLU A 42 0.58 2.02 -4.16
C GLU A 42 -0.27 1.83 -5.43
N ALA A 43 -0.55 0.59 -5.83
CA ALA A 43 -1.41 0.29 -6.97
C ALA A 43 -2.87 0.71 -6.70
N GLU A 44 -3.38 0.45 -5.50
CA GLU A 44 -4.71 0.88 -5.04
C GLU A 44 -4.79 2.41 -4.96
N ALA A 45 -3.77 3.08 -4.41
CA ALA A 45 -3.71 4.53 -4.32
C ALA A 45 -3.66 5.19 -5.70
N ALA A 46 -2.85 4.66 -6.62
CA ALA A 46 -2.79 5.12 -8.00
C ALA A 46 -4.13 4.90 -8.73
N SER A 47 -4.78 3.75 -8.50
CA SER A 47 -6.09 3.44 -9.08
C SER A 47 -7.19 4.34 -8.53
N ARG A 48 -7.13 4.70 -7.24
CA ARG A 48 -8.11 5.58 -6.59
C ARG A 48 -7.94 7.04 -6.98
N ASP A 49 -6.71 7.51 -7.15
CA ASP A 49 -6.42 8.83 -7.71
C ASP A 49 -7.02 8.95 -9.13
N GLN A 50 -6.87 7.88 -9.93
CA GLN A 50 -7.43 7.80 -11.28
C GLN A 50 -8.96 7.63 -11.29
N ALA A 51 -9.57 6.98 -10.29
CA ALA A 51 -11.02 6.87 -10.17
C ALA A 51 -11.69 8.19 -9.74
N GLY A 52 -10.99 9.05 -9.00
CA GLY A 52 -11.47 10.36 -8.59
C GLY A 52 -11.69 11.33 -9.75
N VAL A 53 -10.94 11.19 -10.85
CA VAL A 53 -11.05 12.08 -12.02
C VAL A 53 -12.21 11.69 -12.96
N VAL A 54 -12.71 10.45 -12.90
CA VAL A 54 -13.82 9.97 -13.77
C VAL A 54 -15.20 10.05 -13.09
N GLY A 55 -15.25 10.30 -11.77
CA GLY A 55 -16.49 10.30 -10.97
C GLY A 55 -17.34 11.56 -11.02
N LEU A 56 -16.95 12.61 -11.75
CA LEU A 56 -17.60 13.94 -11.70
C LEU A 56 -18.41 14.29 -12.96
N ALA A 57 -18.97 13.31 -13.67
CA ALA A 57 -19.78 13.54 -14.88
C ALA A 57 -21.16 12.86 -14.93
N ALA A 58 -21.57 12.04 -13.96
CA ALA A 58 -22.84 11.32 -14.07
C ALA A 58 -23.92 11.79 -13.08
N ALA A 59 -24.99 12.33 -13.68
CA ALA A 59 -26.36 12.45 -13.19
C ALA A 59 -26.74 13.70 -12.39
N ALA A 60 -27.01 14.77 -13.16
CA ALA A 60 -28.10 15.67 -12.86
C ALA A 60 -29.45 14.90 -12.79
N ASN A 61 -30.17 15.09 -11.68
CA ASN A 61 -31.62 14.90 -11.43
C ASN A 61 -32.35 13.62 -11.88
N PRO A 62 -33.00 12.92 -10.93
CA PRO A 62 -34.33 12.34 -11.13
C PRO A 62 -35.39 13.16 -10.35
N THR A 63 -36.31 13.78 -11.09
CA THR A 63 -37.54 14.38 -10.58
C THR A 63 -38.47 13.27 -10.06
N HIS A 64 -39.05 13.44 -8.88
CA HIS A 64 -40.19 12.67 -8.37
C HIS A 64 -41.37 13.61 -8.15
#